data_AF-A0A419K723-F1
#
_entry.id   AF-A0A419K723-F1
#
_cell.length_a   1.000
_cell.length_b   1.000
_cell.length_c   1.000
_cell.angle_alpha   90.00
_cell.angle_beta   90.00
_cell.angle_gamma   90.00
#
_symmetry.space_group_name_H-M   'P 1'
#
loop_
_entity.id
_entity.type
_entity.pdbx_description
1 polymer ?
#
loop_
_entity_poly.entity_id
_entity_poly.type
_entity_poly.pdbx_seq_one_letter_code
_entity_poly.pdbx_strand_id
1 'polypeptide(L)'
;YGNPGVKFIIRGSPWQIVSISSDKIYVRPVDDPTGAIPSWVGEEIPVPFEVAQEVGSIRRLVEEGLKKGLEPPEIAAKLAEVYPSDKETILRAIRETVENVKLSYPVPTDRRIVVEDWEDFVILHANFGSLTNRSLAQLLGHILSEEKGYAVAVQHDPYRIFLRTVGAFRSEDVIEIMERLKGSPDEVIREALTRATVKTGIFKRRMIHVARRFGALKKWVDFSNISLRSLLQSFEGTVIYDEALKETFTKDLDVENLLKVFRMLREGEIEMVKIETGGEATPIARLGIERVSMKTDLIPPERMKRILIESARVRLLAETFTFVCTNCWGYVEMVPVKDLPERPVCPKCGSDRIGLLQVEEDKVLPLVEKRGERLTKQERRLKEKALKTAKLISKYGKLAAIALAGRKLTVSDCERILSEENELSDRFFELIIEAERNALKRRFW
;
A
#
# COMPACT_ATOMS: atom_id res chain seq x y z
N TYR A 1 18.34 -11.75 -15.32
CA TYR A 1 18.13 -10.30 -15.32
C TYR A 1 18.77 -9.63 -16.52
N GLY A 2 19.97 -10.04 -16.98
CA GLY A 2 20.52 -9.56 -18.24
C GLY A 2 20.26 -10.53 -19.39
N ASN A 3 19.07 -10.54 -19.99
CA ASN A 3 18.85 -11.23 -21.28
C ASN A 3 18.30 -10.19 -22.28
N PRO A 4 18.59 -10.29 -23.58
CA PRO A 4 17.90 -9.52 -24.61
C PRO A 4 16.37 -9.62 -24.45
N GLY A 5 15.68 -8.50 -24.61
CA GLY A 5 14.24 -8.36 -24.39
C GLY A 5 13.83 -7.98 -22.97
N VAL A 6 14.68 -8.22 -21.96
CA VAL A 6 14.39 -7.86 -20.57
C VAL A 6 14.48 -6.35 -20.40
N LYS A 7 13.46 -5.77 -19.77
CA LYS A 7 13.45 -4.36 -19.43
C LYS A 7 14.00 -4.16 -18.00
N PHE A 8 14.54 -2.98 -17.70
CA PHE A 8 15.04 -2.59 -16.39
C PHE A 8 15.08 -1.06 -16.27
N ILE A 9 15.27 -0.54 -15.06
CA ILE A 9 15.24 0.91 -14.82
C ILE A 9 16.61 1.44 -14.41
N ILE A 10 17.00 2.52 -15.06
CA ILE A 10 18.14 3.36 -14.68
C ILE A 10 17.65 4.80 -14.64
N ARG A 11 17.91 5.48 -13.52
CA ARG A 11 17.57 6.90 -13.29
C ARG A 11 16.09 7.24 -13.54
N GLY A 12 15.18 6.32 -13.22
CA GLY A 12 13.74 6.54 -13.35
C GLY A 12 13.20 6.43 -14.78
N SER A 13 14.01 5.97 -15.74
CA SER A 13 13.57 5.73 -17.10
C SER A 13 13.60 4.23 -17.42
N PRO A 14 12.63 3.69 -18.17
CA PRO A 14 12.63 2.28 -18.56
C PRO A 14 13.58 2.07 -19.75
N TRP A 15 14.39 1.01 -19.66
CA TRP A 15 15.33 0.59 -20.70
C TRP A 15 15.10 -0.87 -21.02
N GLN A 16 15.18 -1.25 -22.29
CA GLN A 16 15.13 -2.64 -22.73
C GLN A 16 16.52 -3.08 -23.19
N ILE A 17 16.98 -4.24 -22.72
CA ILE A 17 18.20 -4.88 -23.20
C ILE A 17 17.98 -5.34 -24.64
N VAL A 18 18.75 -4.81 -25.56
CA VAL A 18 18.71 -5.17 -27.00
C VAL A 18 19.66 -6.33 -27.25
N SER A 19 20.88 -6.24 -26.71
CA SER A 19 21.89 -7.27 -26.85
C SER A 19 22.90 -7.18 -25.71
N ILE A 20 23.61 -8.28 -25.50
CA ILE A 20 24.68 -8.36 -24.50
C ILE A 20 25.91 -8.85 -25.24
N SER A 21 26.98 -8.08 -25.17
CA SER A 21 28.27 -8.44 -25.75
C SER A 21 29.33 -8.28 -24.67
N SER A 22 29.87 -9.40 -24.21
CA SER A 22 30.98 -9.44 -23.26
C SER A 22 30.73 -8.58 -22.01
N ASP A 23 31.32 -7.39 -21.96
CA ASP A 23 31.30 -6.42 -20.85
C ASP A 23 30.24 -5.32 -21.01
N LYS A 24 29.47 -5.32 -22.11
CA LYS A 24 28.54 -4.25 -22.47
C LYS A 24 27.12 -4.76 -22.65
N ILE A 25 26.18 -4.05 -22.03
CA ILE A 25 24.75 -4.24 -22.20
C ILE A 25 24.25 -3.11 -23.11
N TYR A 26 23.81 -3.46 -24.31
CA TYR A 26 23.20 -2.49 -25.24
C TYR A 26 21.72 -2.37 -24.91
N VAL A 27 21.26 -1.15 -24.77
CA VAL A 27 19.90 -0.85 -24.31
C VAL A 27 19.23 0.19 -25.17
N ARG A 28 17.90 0.12 -25.27
CA ARG A 28 17.07 1.15 -25.88
C ARG A 28 16.07 1.71 -24.85
N PRO A 29 15.77 3.02 -24.85
CA PRO A 29 14.69 3.55 -24.04
C PRO A 29 13.36 2.95 -24.52
N VAL A 30 12.45 2.71 -23.59
CA VAL A 30 11.09 2.25 -23.89
C VAL A 30 10.10 3.01 -23.02
N ASP A 31 8.97 3.44 -23.60
CA ASP A 31 7.94 4.20 -22.88
C ASP A 31 7.12 3.32 -21.93
N ASP A 32 7.05 2.03 -22.24
CA ASP A 32 6.33 1.04 -21.45
C ASP A 32 7.27 0.31 -20.47
N PRO A 33 7.19 0.58 -19.15
CA PRO A 33 7.98 -0.12 -18.14
C PRO A 33 7.53 -1.57 -17.92
N THR A 34 6.43 -2.03 -18.52
CA THR A 34 5.90 -3.39 -18.34
C THR A 34 6.95 -4.45 -18.66
N GLY A 35 7.38 -5.23 -17.66
CA GLY A 35 8.45 -6.23 -17.79
C GLY A 35 9.82 -5.77 -17.28
N ALA A 36 9.96 -4.50 -16.90
CA ALA A 36 11.08 -3.97 -16.13
C ALA A 36 10.75 -4.12 -14.65
N ILE A 37 10.72 -5.35 -14.14
CA ILE A 37 10.48 -5.56 -12.72
C ILE A 37 11.84 -5.50 -12.01
N PRO A 38 12.24 -4.37 -11.40
CA PRO A 38 13.29 -4.43 -10.39
C PRO A 38 12.72 -5.21 -9.20
N SER A 39 13.24 -6.41 -8.95
CA SER A 39 13.22 -6.93 -7.58
C SER A 39 14.23 -6.08 -6.82
N TRP A 40 13.80 -5.01 -6.17
CA TRP A 40 14.66 -4.32 -5.20
C TRP A 40 15.00 -5.32 -4.10
N VAL A 41 16.15 -5.99 -4.22
CA VAL A 41 16.65 -6.90 -3.20
C VAL A 41 17.36 -6.08 -2.13
N GLY A 42 16.58 -5.26 -1.44
CA GLY A 42 16.88 -4.77 -0.10
C GLY A 42 15.74 -5.29 0.76
N GLU A 43 15.99 -6.34 1.53
CA GLU A 43 14.97 -6.92 2.40
C GLU A 43 14.70 -5.94 3.54
N GLU A 44 13.58 -5.22 3.46
CA GLU A 44 12.91 -4.73 4.66
C GLU A 44 12.68 -5.93 5.58
N ILE A 45 12.78 -5.74 6.89
CA ILE A 45 12.50 -6.79 7.87
C ILE A 45 11.10 -7.34 7.56
N PRO A 46 10.98 -8.64 7.21
CA PRO A 46 9.71 -9.19 6.75
C PRO A 46 8.69 -9.14 7.88
N VAL A 47 7.44 -8.81 7.53
CA VAL A 47 6.33 -8.91 8.47
C VAL A 47 6.01 -10.40 8.67
N PRO A 48 6.07 -10.91 9.92
CA PRO A 48 5.78 -12.31 10.22
C PRO A 48 4.32 -12.68 9.93
N PHE A 49 4.07 -13.98 9.74
CA PHE A 49 2.74 -14.54 9.50
C PHE A 49 1.75 -14.16 10.60
N GLU A 50 2.16 -14.30 11.86
CA GLU A 50 1.33 -14.07 13.05
C GLU A 50 0.90 -12.60 13.15
N VAL A 51 1.83 -11.68 12.84
CA VAL A 51 1.54 -10.23 12.85
C VAL A 51 0.56 -9.88 11.73
N ALA A 52 0.69 -10.49 10.55
CA ALA A 52 -0.24 -10.24 9.46
C ALA A 52 -1.64 -10.80 9.73
N GLN A 53 -1.72 -11.98 10.38
CA GLN A 53 -2.95 -12.57 10.87
C GLN A 53 -3.61 -11.69 11.94
N GLU A 54 -2.84 -11.10 12.86
CA GLU A 54 -3.38 -10.16 13.85
C GLU A 54 -3.99 -8.91 13.19
N VAL A 55 -3.36 -8.37 12.14
CA VAL A 55 -3.98 -7.30 11.34
C VAL A 55 -5.29 -7.78 10.70
N GLY A 56 -5.34 -9.04 10.24
CA GLY A 56 -6.56 -9.67 9.72
C GLY A 56 -7.67 -9.79 10.77
N SER A 57 -7.31 -10.12 12.02
CA SER A 57 -8.26 -10.26 13.12
C SER A 57 -8.80 -8.91 13.60
N ILE A 58 -7.97 -7.85 13.60
CA ILE A 58 -8.42 -6.47 13.83
C ILE A 58 -9.45 -6.08 12.77
N ARG A 59 -9.17 -6.37 11.49
CA ARG A 59 -10.12 -6.10 10.40
C ARG A 59 -11.44 -6.83 10.58
N ARG A 60 -11.40 -8.10 11.01
CA ARG A 60 -12.62 -8.86 11.34
C ARG A 60 -13.40 -8.21 12.48
N LEU A 61 -12.72 -7.81 13.56
CA LEU A 61 -13.35 -7.14 14.70
C LEU A 61 -14.06 -5.85 14.28
N VAL A 62 -13.44 -5.08 13.39
CA VAL A 62 -14.05 -3.87 12.82
C VAL A 62 -15.29 -4.23 11.98
N GLU A 63 -15.20 -5.21 11.07
CA GLU A 63 -16.34 -5.66 10.25
C GLU A 63 -17.52 -6.14 11.13
N GLU A 64 -17.24 -7.00 12.12
CA GLU A 64 -18.26 -7.53 13.03
C GLU A 64 -18.86 -6.44 13.93
N GLY A 65 -18.03 -5.52 14.42
CA GLY A 65 -18.47 -4.41 15.26
C GLY A 65 -19.46 -3.50 14.52
N LEU A 66 -19.13 -3.12 13.28
CA LEU A 66 -19.99 -2.30 12.44
C LEU A 66 -21.29 -3.04 12.08
N LYS A 67 -21.22 -4.34 11.76
CA LYS A 67 -22.42 -5.17 11.51
C LYS A 67 -23.33 -5.28 12.73
N LYS A 68 -22.77 -5.18 13.94
CA LYS A 68 -23.52 -5.14 15.21
C LYS A 68 -24.03 -3.73 15.57
N GLY A 69 -23.81 -2.74 14.72
CA GLY A 69 -24.26 -1.35 14.92
C GLY A 69 -23.37 -0.52 15.84
N LEU A 70 -22.14 -0.94 16.11
CA LEU A 70 -21.17 -0.09 16.81
C LEU A 70 -20.65 1.00 15.89
N GLU A 71 -20.45 2.19 16.42
CA GLU A 71 -19.85 3.29 15.68
C GLU A 71 -18.31 3.15 15.65
N PRO A 72 -17.63 3.63 14.59
CA PRO A 72 -16.17 3.55 14.47
C PRO A 72 -15.38 4.05 15.70
N PRO A 73 -15.77 5.15 16.38
CA PRO A 73 -15.10 5.57 17.61
C PRO A 73 -15.21 4.56 18.75
N GLU A 74 -16.32 3.82 18.87
CA GLU A 74 -16.48 2.79 19.92
C GLU A 74 -15.58 1.59 19.65
N ILE A 75 -15.46 1.19 18.39
CA ILE A 75 -14.55 0.11 17.96
C ILE A 75 -13.10 0.52 18.24
N ALA A 76 -12.73 1.77 17.90
CA ALA A 76 -11.39 2.29 18.16
C ALA A 76 -11.06 2.34 19.67
N ALA A 77 -12.04 2.66 20.53
CA ALA A 77 -11.84 2.66 21.98
C ALA A 77 -11.55 1.25 22.51
N LYS A 78 -12.29 0.23 22.07
CA LYS A 78 -12.04 -1.18 22.44
C LYS A 78 -10.66 -1.65 22.00
N LEU A 79 -10.24 -1.27 20.79
CA LEU A 79 -8.90 -1.59 20.29
C LEU A 79 -7.80 -0.86 21.09
N ALA A 80 -8.05 0.36 21.60
CA ALA A 80 -7.11 1.12 22.42
C ALA A 80 -6.85 0.49 23.80
N GLU A 81 -7.78 -0.33 24.30
CA GLU A 81 -7.59 -1.10 25.53
C GLU A 81 -6.61 -2.26 25.35
N VAL A 82 -6.57 -2.83 24.14
CA VAL A 82 -5.71 -3.97 23.79
C VAL A 82 -4.35 -3.51 23.26
N TYR A 83 -4.36 -2.49 22.42
CA TYR A 83 -3.16 -1.96 21.76
C TYR A 83 -2.78 -0.62 22.38
N PRO A 84 -1.51 -0.42 22.80
CA PRO A 84 -1.06 0.80 23.47
C PRO A 84 -0.96 1.99 22.51
N SER A 85 -2.11 2.49 22.07
CA SER A 85 -2.26 3.60 21.13
C SER A 85 -3.51 4.41 21.48
N ASP A 86 -3.50 5.71 21.17
CA ASP A 86 -4.66 6.55 21.41
C ASP A 86 -5.80 6.24 20.42
N LYS A 87 -7.03 6.55 20.85
CA LYS A 87 -8.26 6.31 20.09
C LYS A 87 -8.23 6.96 18.70
N GLU A 88 -7.65 8.16 18.58
CA GLU A 88 -7.60 8.90 17.30
C GLU A 88 -6.68 8.19 16.29
N THR A 89 -5.50 7.75 16.76
CA THR A 89 -4.56 6.96 15.96
C THR A 89 -5.18 5.66 15.48
N ILE A 90 -5.87 4.93 16.36
CA ILE A 90 -6.54 3.68 15.98
C ILE A 90 -7.69 3.95 15.00
N LEU A 91 -8.51 4.96 15.25
CA LEU A 91 -9.61 5.34 14.35
C LEU A 91 -9.08 5.63 12.94
N ARG A 92 -7.94 6.32 12.85
CA ARG A 92 -7.25 6.56 11.59
C ARG A 92 -6.72 5.28 10.96
N ALA A 93 -6.20 4.34 11.75
CA ALA A 93 -5.64 3.08 11.27
C ALA A 93 -6.69 2.09 10.73
N ILE A 94 -7.94 2.14 11.24
CA ILE A 94 -9.04 1.28 10.78
C ILE A 94 -9.89 1.92 9.68
N ARG A 95 -9.58 3.16 9.26
CA ARG A 95 -10.42 3.99 8.38
C ARG A 95 -10.82 3.25 7.09
N GLU A 96 -9.85 2.69 6.37
CA GLU A 96 -10.11 2.01 5.10
C GLU A 96 -10.91 0.72 5.30
N THR A 97 -10.79 0.08 6.47
CA THR A 97 -11.62 -1.09 6.82
C THR A 97 -13.06 -0.66 7.04
N VAL A 98 -13.28 0.43 7.78
CA VAL A 98 -14.61 1.01 8.00
C VAL A 98 -15.26 1.42 6.68
N GLU A 99 -14.50 2.07 5.78
CA GLU A 99 -14.98 2.46 4.46
C GLU A 99 -15.37 1.24 3.62
N ASN A 100 -14.56 0.18 3.62
CA ASN A 100 -14.86 -1.07 2.92
C ASN A 100 -16.19 -1.69 3.38
N VAL A 101 -16.42 -1.74 4.70
CA VAL A 101 -17.67 -2.25 5.27
C VAL A 101 -18.86 -1.36 4.91
N LYS A 102 -18.70 -0.02 4.95
CA LYS A 102 -19.77 0.92 4.57
C LYS A 102 -20.16 0.80 3.09
N LEU A 103 -19.21 0.46 2.22
CA LEU A 103 -19.46 0.16 0.81
C LEU A 103 -20.00 -1.27 0.58
N SER A 104 -20.28 -2.03 1.65
CA SER A 104 -20.74 -3.42 1.59
C SER A 104 -19.76 -4.37 0.88
N TYR A 105 -18.48 -4.02 0.82
CA TYR A 105 -17.44 -4.91 0.32
C TYR A 105 -16.96 -5.85 1.43
N PRO A 106 -16.88 -7.16 1.17
CA PRO A 106 -16.27 -8.11 2.09
C PRO A 106 -14.86 -7.67 2.50
N VAL A 107 -14.59 -7.66 3.81
CA VAL A 107 -13.26 -7.29 4.32
C VAL A 107 -12.35 -8.52 4.29
N PRO A 108 -11.11 -8.41 3.78
CA PRO A 108 -10.09 -9.45 3.93
C PRO A 108 -9.61 -9.51 5.39
N THR A 109 -9.69 -10.71 5.97
CA THR A 109 -9.41 -10.97 7.40
C THR A 109 -8.44 -12.13 7.55
N ASP A 110 -8.16 -12.54 8.79
CA ASP A 110 -7.44 -13.77 9.10
C ASP A 110 -8.22 -15.04 8.70
N ARG A 111 -9.52 -14.93 8.42
CA ARG A 111 -10.40 -16.05 8.00
C ARG A 111 -11.01 -15.89 6.62
N ARG A 112 -10.65 -14.84 5.88
CA ARG A 112 -11.19 -14.56 4.54
C ARG A 112 -10.12 -14.02 3.63
N ILE A 113 -9.83 -14.76 2.56
CA ILE A 113 -9.10 -14.28 1.40
C ILE A 113 -10.12 -13.60 0.47
N VAL A 114 -9.80 -12.39 0.01
CA VAL A 114 -10.63 -11.66 -0.95
C VAL A 114 -9.89 -11.57 -2.28
N VAL A 115 -10.57 -11.91 -3.38
CA VAL A 115 -10.04 -11.80 -4.74
C VAL A 115 -10.77 -10.69 -5.47
N GLU A 116 -10.02 -9.71 -5.98
CA GLU A 116 -10.53 -8.50 -6.59
C GLU A 116 -9.92 -8.31 -7.99
N ASP A 117 -10.76 -8.09 -8.99
CA ASP A 117 -10.32 -7.62 -10.31
C ASP A 117 -10.20 -6.09 -10.28
N TRP A 118 -9.05 -5.56 -10.67
CA TRP A 118 -8.85 -4.13 -10.83
C TRP A 118 -8.01 -3.85 -12.09
N GLU A 119 -8.63 -3.22 -13.09
CA GLU A 119 -8.03 -2.98 -14.41
C GLU A 119 -7.40 -4.26 -15.04
N ASP A 120 -6.08 -4.29 -15.25
CA ASP A 120 -5.33 -5.46 -15.73
C ASP A 120 -4.63 -6.20 -14.58
N PHE A 121 -5.16 -6.11 -13.36
CA PHE A 121 -4.66 -6.80 -12.18
C PHE A 121 -5.72 -7.67 -11.55
N VAL A 122 -5.27 -8.82 -11.04
CA VAL A 122 -5.98 -9.57 -10.00
C VAL A 122 -5.24 -9.33 -8.69
N ILE A 123 -5.98 -8.84 -7.69
CA ILE A 123 -5.48 -8.56 -6.36
C ILE A 123 -6.02 -9.62 -5.42
N LEU A 124 -5.11 -10.42 -4.86
CA LEU A 124 -5.42 -11.40 -3.82
C LEU A 124 -5.10 -10.78 -2.46
N HIS A 125 -6.11 -10.40 -1.70
CA HIS A 125 -5.95 -9.89 -0.34
C HIS A 125 -5.80 -11.05 0.63
N ALA A 126 -4.58 -11.22 1.14
CA ALA A 126 -4.12 -12.39 1.88
C ALA A 126 -3.22 -11.93 3.04
N ASN A 127 -3.75 -11.99 4.26
CA ASN A 127 -3.09 -11.53 5.49
C ASN A 127 -2.06 -12.54 6.04
N PHE A 128 -1.11 -13.00 5.21
CA PHE A 128 -0.16 -14.07 5.57
C PHE A 128 1.29 -13.60 5.79
N GLY A 129 1.56 -12.31 5.72
CA GLY A 129 2.90 -11.78 5.96
C GLY A 129 3.80 -11.86 4.73
N SER A 130 5.00 -11.30 4.84
CA SER A 130 5.85 -11.04 3.68
C SER A 130 6.35 -12.30 2.99
N LEU A 131 6.83 -13.29 3.76
CA LEU A 131 7.46 -14.48 3.19
C LEU A 131 6.44 -15.50 2.69
N THR A 132 5.33 -15.68 3.41
CA THR A 132 4.25 -16.58 2.98
C THR A 132 3.55 -16.03 1.73
N ASN A 133 3.26 -14.73 1.67
CA ASN A 133 2.72 -14.12 0.44
C ASN A 133 3.73 -14.18 -0.71
N ARG A 134 5.04 -14.05 -0.45
CA ARG A 134 6.07 -14.25 -1.47
C ARG A 134 6.06 -15.70 -2.01
N SER A 135 5.94 -16.70 -1.14
CA SER A 135 5.83 -18.10 -1.55
C SER A 135 4.59 -18.33 -2.42
N LEU A 136 3.43 -17.85 -1.97
CA LEU A 136 2.16 -17.99 -2.70
C LEU A 136 2.21 -17.25 -4.04
N ALA A 137 2.75 -16.02 -4.05
CA ALA A 137 2.94 -15.22 -5.25
C ALA A 137 3.82 -15.94 -6.30
N GLN A 138 4.93 -16.53 -5.88
CA GLN A 138 5.81 -17.29 -6.78
C GLN A 138 5.12 -18.53 -7.32
N LEU A 139 4.38 -19.25 -6.48
CA LEU A 139 3.63 -20.43 -6.87
C LEU A 139 2.55 -20.09 -7.91
N LEU A 140 1.71 -19.09 -7.63
CA LEU A 140 0.65 -18.64 -8.53
C LEU A 140 1.22 -18.11 -9.85
N GLY A 141 2.24 -17.25 -9.79
CA GLY A 141 2.89 -16.72 -10.99
C GLY A 141 3.49 -17.80 -11.88
N HIS A 142 4.08 -18.84 -11.27
CA HIS A 142 4.64 -19.98 -11.98
C HIS A 142 3.56 -20.80 -12.68
N ILE A 143 2.50 -21.18 -11.97
CA ILE A 143 1.40 -21.99 -12.51
C ILE A 143 0.69 -21.24 -13.64
N LEU A 144 0.31 -19.97 -13.40
CA LEU A 144 -0.35 -19.14 -14.42
C LEU A 144 0.53 -18.98 -15.66
N SER A 145 1.84 -18.79 -15.48
CA SER A 145 2.75 -18.65 -16.63
C SER A 145 2.88 -19.95 -17.44
N GLU A 146 2.87 -21.11 -16.79
CA GLU A 146 2.92 -22.41 -17.48
C GLU A 146 1.61 -22.74 -18.19
N GLU A 147 0.46 -22.43 -17.60
CA GLU A 147 -0.85 -22.72 -18.19
C GLU A 147 -1.21 -21.79 -19.35
N LYS A 148 -0.90 -20.50 -19.21
CA LYS A 148 -1.30 -19.49 -20.21
C LYS A 148 -0.20 -19.22 -21.25
N GLY A 149 1.03 -19.66 -21.01
CA GLY A 149 2.15 -19.50 -21.93
C GLY A 149 2.75 -18.09 -22.01
N TYR A 150 2.37 -17.20 -21.09
CA TYR A 150 2.88 -15.82 -21.01
C TYR A 150 3.51 -15.56 -19.64
N ALA A 151 4.52 -14.69 -19.60
CA ALA A 151 5.14 -14.31 -18.34
C ALA A 151 4.18 -13.47 -17.48
N VAL A 152 3.81 -13.99 -16.30
CA VAL A 152 2.98 -13.25 -15.36
C VAL A 152 3.85 -12.41 -14.43
N ALA A 153 3.60 -11.11 -14.42
CA ALA A 153 4.24 -10.20 -13.48
C ALA A 153 3.54 -10.30 -12.11
N VAL A 154 4.31 -10.65 -11.08
CA VAL A 154 3.79 -10.80 -9.72
C VAL A 154 4.48 -9.85 -8.76
N GLN A 155 3.70 -9.20 -7.92
CA GLN A 155 4.15 -8.44 -6.77
C GLN A 155 3.41 -8.86 -5.52
N HIS A 156 3.97 -8.55 -4.36
CA HIS A 156 3.31 -8.79 -3.09
C HIS A 156 3.70 -7.76 -2.04
N ASP A 157 2.82 -7.60 -1.08
CA ASP A 157 3.07 -6.96 0.20
C ASP A 157 2.67 -7.96 1.32
N PRO A 158 2.90 -7.66 2.61
CA PRO A 158 2.53 -8.55 3.72
C PRO A 158 1.05 -8.98 3.79
N TYR A 159 0.17 -8.29 3.06
CA TYR A 159 -1.28 -8.42 3.14
C TYR A 159 -1.93 -8.69 1.77
N ARG A 160 -1.18 -8.61 0.66
CA ARG A 160 -1.73 -8.70 -0.71
C ARG A 160 -0.74 -9.29 -1.70
N ILE A 161 -1.26 -9.91 -2.75
CA ILE A 161 -0.53 -10.34 -3.93
C ILE A 161 -1.20 -9.69 -5.15
N PHE A 162 -0.38 -9.12 -6.04
CA PHE A 162 -0.80 -8.45 -7.26
C PHE A 162 -0.31 -9.26 -8.44
N LEU A 163 -1.24 -9.74 -9.27
CA LEU A 163 -0.97 -10.51 -10.46
C LEU A 163 -1.39 -9.66 -11.66
N ARG A 164 -0.42 -9.23 -12.47
CA ARG A 164 -0.74 -8.48 -13.69
C ARG A 164 -1.18 -9.44 -14.78
N THR A 165 -2.37 -9.22 -15.29
CA THR A 165 -3.02 -10.11 -16.24
C THR A 165 -2.73 -9.73 -17.68
N VAL A 166 -2.55 -8.43 -17.99
CA VAL A 166 -2.46 -7.93 -19.38
C VAL A 166 -3.59 -8.50 -20.26
N GLY A 167 -4.77 -8.73 -19.66
CA GLY A 167 -5.94 -9.32 -20.32
C GLY A 167 -5.90 -10.85 -20.51
N ALA A 168 -4.86 -11.54 -20.04
CA ALA A 168 -4.69 -12.99 -20.23
C ALA A 168 -5.43 -13.87 -19.21
N PHE A 169 -5.81 -13.32 -18.06
CA PHE A 169 -6.53 -14.04 -17.00
C PHE A 169 -7.32 -13.06 -16.11
N ARG A 170 -8.19 -13.60 -15.26
CA ARG A 170 -9.03 -12.87 -14.30
C ARG A 170 -9.02 -13.53 -12.93
N SER A 171 -9.75 -12.96 -11.98
CA SER A 171 -9.92 -13.50 -10.64
C SER A 171 -10.40 -14.96 -10.62
N GLU A 172 -11.22 -15.38 -11.59
CA GLU A 172 -11.68 -16.76 -11.73
C GLU A 172 -10.52 -17.75 -11.91
N ASP A 173 -9.53 -17.43 -12.76
CA ASP A 173 -8.38 -18.31 -12.98
C ASP A 173 -7.56 -18.50 -11.69
N VAL A 174 -7.42 -17.43 -10.90
CA VAL A 174 -6.69 -17.49 -9.62
C VAL A 174 -7.46 -18.34 -8.60
N ILE A 175 -8.78 -18.20 -8.55
CA ILE A 175 -9.65 -19.01 -7.68
C ILE A 175 -9.57 -20.49 -8.06
N GLU A 176 -9.62 -20.81 -9.36
CA GLU A 176 -9.51 -22.18 -9.86
C GLU A 176 -8.17 -22.82 -9.45
N ILE A 177 -7.06 -22.09 -9.61
CA ILE A 177 -5.73 -22.55 -9.19
C ILE A 177 -5.70 -22.79 -7.68
N MET A 178 -6.24 -21.86 -6.90
CA MET A 178 -6.28 -21.98 -5.44
C MET A 178 -7.11 -23.18 -4.98
N GLU A 179 -8.25 -23.45 -5.60
CA GLU A 179 -9.10 -24.60 -5.27
C GLU A 179 -8.41 -25.92 -5.62
N ARG A 180 -7.73 -25.98 -6.78
CA ARG A 180 -6.94 -27.15 -7.17
C ARG A 180 -5.77 -27.41 -6.20
N LEU A 181 -5.05 -26.36 -5.81
CA LEU A 181 -3.97 -26.47 -4.82
C LEU A 181 -4.48 -26.88 -3.44
N LYS A 182 -5.62 -26.33 -3.00
CA LYS A 182 -6.30 -26.74 -1.77
C LYS A 182 -6.59 -28.25 -1.78
N GLY A 183 -7.04 -28.81 -2.91
CA GLY A 183 -7.28 -30.26 -3.06
C GLY A 183 -6.02 -31.12 -3.16
N SER A 184 -4.84 -30.52 -3.28
CA SER A 184 -3.57 -31.25 -3.51
C SER A 184 -2.86 -31.60 -2.19
N PRO A 185 -2.13 -32.73 -2.13
CA PRO A 185 -1.25 -33.05 -1.00
C PRO A 185 -0.14 -32.01 -0.80
N ASP A 186 0.35 -31.87 0.43
CA ASP A 186 1.37 -30.88 0.80
C ASP A 186 2.69 -31.09 0.01
N GLU A 187 3.03 -32.34 -0.31
CA GLU A 187 4.18 -32.70 -1.14
C GLU A 187 4.07 -32.12 -2.55
N VAL A 188 2.89 -32.20 -3.17
CA VAL A 188 2.65 -31.67 -4.53
C VAL A 188 2.80 -30.16 -4.57
N ILE A 189 2.31 -29.47 -3.54
CA ILE A 189 2.44 -28.02 -3.39
C ILE A 189 3.92 -27.65 -3.21
N ARG A 190 4.65 -28.40 -2.37
CA ARG A 190 6.09 -28.19 -2.13
C ARG A 190 6.90 -28.40 -3.41
N GLU A 191 6.60 -29.42 -4.20
CA GLU A 191 7.25 -29.66 -5.49
C GLU A 191 6.98 -28.54 -6.49
N ALA A 192 5.73 -28.08 -6.58
CA ALA A 192 5.35 -26.96 -7.46
C ALA A 192 6.08 -25.66 -7.05
N LEU A 193 6.16 -25.37 -5.75
CA LEU A 193 6.92 -24.23 -5.26
C LEU A 193 8.42 -24.38 -5.52
N THR A 194 8.96 -25.60 -5.42
CA THR A 194 10.37 -25.89 -5.75
C THR A 194 10.65 -25.57 -7.22
N ARG A 195 9.80 -26.04 -8.14
CA ARG A 195 9.91 -25.74 -9.59
C ARG A 195 9.79 -24.25 -9.89
N ALA A 196 8.94 -23.52 -9.16
CA ALA A 196 8.84 -22.07 -9.26
C ALA A 196 10.14 -21.39 -8.79
N THR A 197 10.63 -21.79 -7.61
CA THR A 197 11.75 -21.16 -6.90
C THR A 197 13.05 -21.27 -7.67
N VAL A 198 13.35 -22.44 -8.26
CA VAL A 198 14.64 -22.68 -8.94
C VAL A 198 14.84 -21.79 -10.17
N LYS A 199 13.74 -21.30 -10.77
CA LYS A 199 13.76 -20.40 -11.92
C LYS A 199 14.07 -18.94 -11.51
N THR A 200 13.79 -18.58 -10.25
CA THR A 200 13.92 -17.21 -9.73
C THR A 200 15.37 -16.76 -9.54
N GLY A 201 15.63 -15.45 -9.58
CA GLY A 201 16.96 -14.91 -9.32
C GLY A 201 17.43 -15.02 -7.87
N ILE A 202 16.51 -15.12 -6.90
CA ILE A 202 16.85 -15.23 -5.47
C ILE A 202 17.52 -16.57 -5.17
N PHE A 203 16.98 -17.67 -5.72
CA PHE A 203 17.60 -18.98 -5.64
C PHE A 203 18.99 -19.01 -6.26
N LYS A 204 19.16 -18.43 -7.46
CA LYS A 204 20.49 -18.42 -8.13
C LYS A 204 21.54 -17.68 -7.29
N ARG A 205 21.14 -16.60 -6.63
CA ARG A 205 22.01 -15.86 -5.71
C ARG A 205 22.37 -16.70 -4.49
N ARG A 206 21.39 -17.36 -3.85
CA ARG A 206 21.63 -18.27 -2.72
C ARG A 206 22.56 -19.40 -3.11
N MET A 207 22.35 -20.03 -4.27
CA MET A 207 23.23 -21.07 -4.80
C MET A 207 24.69 -20.60 -4.88
N ILE A 208 24.94 -19.42 -5.46
CA ILE A 208 26.30 -18.86 -5.55
C ILE A 208 26.89 -18.64 -4.15
N HIS A 209 26.10 -18.15 -3.20
CA HIS A 209 26.56 -17.95 -1.83
C HIS A 209 26.89 -19.27 -1.13
N VAL A 210 26.03 -20.29 -1.26
CA VAL A 210 26.27 -21.62 -0.72
C VAL A 210 27.49 -22.25 -1.36
N ALA A 211 27.59 -22.26 -2.68
CA ALA A 211 28.74 -22.82 -3.40
C ALA A 211 30.07 -22.14 -3.00
N ARG A 212 30.07 -20.83 -2.71
CA ARG A 212 31.22 -20.12 -2.13
C ARG A 212 31.54 -20.57 -0.71
N ARG A 213 30.53 -20.75 0.14
CA ARG A 213 30.69 -21.25 1.52
C ARG A 213 31.26 -22.68 1.55
N PHE A 214 30.86 -23.51 0.59
CA PHE A 214 31.37 -24.87 0.41
C PHE A 214 32.74 -24.93 -0.30
N GLY A 215 33.28 -23.79 -0.75
CA GLY A 215 34.57 -23.73 -1.45
C GLY A 215 34.53 -24.18 -2.92
N ALA A 216 33.35 -24.56 -3.43
CA ALA A 216 33.15 -24.96 -4.83
C ALA A 216 33.30 -23.78 -5.81
N LEU A 217 33.11 -22.54 -5.33
CA LEU A 217 33.36 -21.32 -6.10
C LEU A 217 34.35 -20.40 -5.38
N LYS A 218 35.40 -19.98 -6.09
CA LYS A 218 36.32 -18.95 -5.57
C LYS A 218 35.60 -17.60 -5.45
N LYS A 219 36.07 -16.74 -4.55
CA LYS A 219 35.48 -15.40 -4.33
C LYS A 219 35.55 -14.51 -5.57
N TRP A 220 36.60 -14.64 -6.38
CA TRP A 220 36.90 -13.81 -7.57
C TRP A 220 36.74 -14.57 -8.90
N VAL A 221 35.68 -15.38 -9.03
CA VAL A 221 35.37 -16.01 -10.32
C VAL A 221 34.73 -14.96 -11.23
N ASP A 222 35.33 -14.76 -12.40
CA ASP A 222 34.72 -13.99 -13.47
C ASP A 222 33.61 -14.83 -14.13
N PHE A 223 32.37 -14.36 -14.02
CA PHE A 223 31.19 -15.01 -14.60
C PHE A 223 30.93 -14.58 -16.05
N SER A 224 31.83 -13.79 -16.67
CA SER A 224 31.71 -13.32 -18.05
C SER A 224 31.50 -14.45 -19.07
N ASN A 225 32.16 -15.61 -18.85
CA ASN A 225 32.16 -16.74 -19.79
C ASN A 225 31.27 -17.93 -19.38
N ILE A 226 30.63 -17.89 -18.20
CA ILE A 226 29.79 -18.99 -17.70
C ILE A 226 28.37 -18.51 -17.53
N SER A 227 27.43 -19.12 -18.27
CA SER A 227 26.02 -18.82 -18.04
C SER A 227 25.62 -19.30 -16.64
N LEU A 228 25.01 -18.41 -15.87
CA LEU A 228 24.49 -18.69 -14.54
C LEU A 228 23.53 -19.90 -14.53
N ARG A 229 22.88 -20.18 -15.66
CA ARG A 229 22.02 -21.35 -15.89
C ARG A 229 22.82 -22.66 -15.94
N SER A 230 23.92 -22.70 -16.70
CA SER A 230 24.79 -23.88 -16.78
C SER A 230 25.43 -24.19 -15.43
N LEU A 231 25.77 -23.15 -14.66
CA LEU A 231 26.30 -23.32 -13.31
C LEU A 231 25.28 -23.97 -12.37
N LEU A 232 24.01 -23.53 -12.44
CA LEU A 232 22.94 -24.13 -11.63
C LEU A 232 22.75 -25.61 -11.95
N GLN A 233 22.70 -25.96 -13.24
CA GLN A 233 22.60 -27.36 -13.67
C GLN A 233 23.77 -28.21 -13.17
N SER A 234 24.98 -27.66 -13.13
CA SER A 234 26.15 -28.41 -12.64
C SER A 234 26.09 -28.77 -11.15
N PHE A 235 25.28 -28.04 -10.37
CA PHE A 235 25.06 -28.33 -8.95
C PHE A 235 23.77 -29.12 -8.68
N GLU A 236 22.89 -29.36 -9.66
CA GLU A 236 21.70 -30.18 -9.46
C GLU A 236 22.06 -31.58 -8.92
N GLY A 237 21.34 -32.03 -7.88
CA GLY A 237 21.63 -33.31 -7.20
C GLY A 237 22.84 -33.29 -6.26
N THR A 238 23.46 -32.13 -6.02
CA THR A 238 24.55 -31.97 -5.04
C THR A 238 24.05 -31.42 -3.71
N VAL A 239 24.82 -31.64 -2.63
CA VAL A 239 24.56 -31.07 -1.29
C VAL A 239 24.49 -29.53 -1.32
N ILE A 240 25.24 -28.89 -2.25
CA ILE A 240 25.21 -27.44 -2.44
C ILE A 240 23.82 -26.99 -2.90
N TYR A 241 23.19 -27.77 -3.77
CA TYR A 241 21.86 -27.47 -4.27
C TYR A 241 20.78 -27.68 -3.21
N ASP A 242 20.87 -28.76 -2.45
CA ASP A 242 19.94 -29.05 -1.35
C ASP A 242 20.02 -27.98 -0.26
N GLU A 243 21.23 -27.56 0.12
CA GLU A 243 21.44 -26.48 1.09
C GLU A 243 20.97 -25.13 0.54
N ALA A 244 21.15 -24.85 -0.76
CA ALA A 244 20.63 -23.63 -1.38
C ALA A 244 19.10 -23.59 -1.40
N LEU A 245 18.44 -24.72 -1.68
CA LEU A 245 16.99 -24.84 -1.57
C LEU A 245 16.53 -24.63 -0.13
N LYS A 246 17.15 -25.33 0.82
CA LYS A 246 16.84 -25.21 2.25
C LYS A 246 17.00 -23.78 2.76
N GLU A 247 18.10 -23.10 2.40
CA GLU A 247 18.33 -21.72 2.79
C GLU A 247 17.28 -20.77 2.15
N THR A 248 16.92 -21.00 0.88
CA THR A 248 15.89 -20.20 0.20
C THR A 248 14.53 -20.38 0.88
N PHE A 249 14.15 -21.61 1.22
CA PHE A 249 12.87 -21.94 1.88
C PHE A 249 12.76 -21.51 3.35
N THR A 250 13.88 -21.16 3.99
CA THR A 250 13.90 -20.73 5.39
C THR A 250 14.15 -19.24 5.55
N LYS A 251 14.92 -18.62 4.65
CA LYS A 251 15.28 -17.20 4.75
C LYS A 251 14.51 -16.30 3.78
N ASP A 252 14.24 -16.80 2.58
CA ASP A 252 13.67 -15.97 1.52
C ASP A 252 12.19 -16.26 1.27
N LEU A 253 11.72 -17.43 1.67
CA LEU A 253 10.36 -17.93 1.52
C LEU A 253 9.91 -18.54 2.85
N ASP A 254 8.60 -18.78 2.97
CA ASP A 254 8.02 -19.50 4.09
C ASP A 254 7.09 -20.59 3.54
N VAL A 255 7.63 -21.81 3.48
CA VAL A 255 6.92 -22.98 2.93
C VAL A 255 5.97 -23.56 3.98
N GLU A 256 6.37 -23.57 5.24
CA GLU A 256 5.60 -24.21 6.31
C GLU A 256 4.29 -23.46 6.58
N ASN A 257 4.34 -22.12 6.64
CA ASN A 257 3.11 -21.33 6.75
C ASN A 257 2.29 -21.36 5.45
N LEU A 258 2.91 -21.51 4.26
CA LEU A 258 2.14 -21.68 3.03
C LEU A 258 1.33 -22.98 3.06
N LEU A 259 1.94 -24.10 3.47
CA LEU A 259 1.24 -25.38 3.62
C LEU A 259 0.16 -25.29 4.70
N LYS A 260 0.43 -24.56 5.80
CA LYS A 260 -0.57 -24.25 6.82
C LYS A 260 -1.78 -23.51 6.23
N VAL A 261 -1.57 -22.50 5.38
CA VAL A 261 -2.66 -21.77 4.71
C VAL A 261 -3.53 -22.72 3.89
N PHE A 262 -2.94 -23.64 3.12
CA PHE A 262 -3.72 -24.62 2.36
C PHE A 262 -4.45 -25.63 3.26
N ARG A 263 -3.88 -26.02 4.41
CA ARG A 263 -4.60 -26.79 5.44
C ARG A 263 -5.80 -26.04 5.98
N MET A 264 -5.63 -24.78 6.38
CA MET A 264 -6.71 -23.92 6.86
C MET A 264 -7.82 -23.73 5.82
N LEU A 265 -7.46 -23.63 4.53
CA LEU A 265 -8.43 -23.61 3.42
C LEU A 265 -9.18 -24.95 3.28
N ARG A 266 -8.49 -26.10 3.40
CA ARG A 266 -9.12 -27.43 3.35
C ARG A 266 -10.09 -27.66 4.51
N GLU A 267 -9.73 -27.21 5.70
CA GLU A 267 -10.51 -27.36 6.93
C GLU A 267 -11.66 -26.33 7.03
N GLY A 268 -11.70 -25.35 6.13
CA GLY A 268 -12.73 -24.30 6.11
C GLY A 268 -12.52 -23.21 7.16
N GLU A 269 -11.33 -23.13 7.77
CA GLU A 269 -10.95 -22.05 8.69
C GLU A 269 -10.78 -20.71 7.96
N ILE A 270 -10.35 -20.78 6.69
CA ILE A 270 -10.25 -19.64 5.78
C ILE A 270 -11.20 -19.88 4.61
N GLU A 271 -12.05 -18.89 4.32
CA GLU A 271 -12.86 -18.86 3.11
C GLU A 271 -12.19 -18.00 2.01
N MET A 272 -12.55 -18.24 0.75
CA MET A 272 -12.13 -17.42 -0.38
C MET A 272 -13.35 -16.82 -1.06
N VAL A 273 -13.34 -15.51 -1.24
CA VAL A 273 -14.48 -14.76 -1.78
C VAL A 273 -14.02 -13.86 -2.91
N LYS A 274 -14.69 -13.95 -4.06
CA LYS A 274 -14.55 -12.98 -5.15
C LYS A 274 -15.40 -11.75 -4.85
N ILE A 275 -14.89 -10.56 -5.15
CA ILE A 275 -15.66 -9.32 -5.10
C ILE A 275 -15.77 -8.69 -6.49
N GLU A 276 -16.92 -8.08 -6.75
CA GLU A 276 -17.18 -7.32 -7.97
C GLU A 276 -17.33 -5.85 -7.62
N THR A 277 -16.38 -5.04 -8.09
CA THR A 277 -16.27 -3.61 -7.76
C THR A 277 -16.62 -2.69 -8.93
N GLY A 278 -17.08 -3.24 -10.05
CA GLY A 278 -17.34 -2.46 -11.27
C GLY A 278 -16.09 -1.86 -11.91
N GLY A 279 -14.90 -2.36 -11.56
CA GLY A 279 -13.61 -1.85 -12.05
C GLY A 279 -12.95 -0.80 -11.15
N GLU A 280 -13.57 -0.43 -10.04
CA GLU A 280 -12.97 0.45 -9.03
C GLU A 280 -12.16 -0.36 -8.01
N ALA A 281 -11.07 0.22 -7.48
CA ALA A 281 -10.30 -0.43 -6.42
C ALA A 281 -10.99 -0.23 -5.06
N THR A 282 -11.13 -1.29 -4.28
CA THR A 282 -11.61 -1.18 -2.90
C THR A 282 -10.74 -0.24 -2.06
N PRO A 283 -11.27 0.39 -0.98
CA PRO A 283 -10.47 1.17 -0.04
C PRO A 283 -9.20 0.45 0.43
N ILE A 284 -9.30 -0.85 0.70
CA ILE A 284 -8.17 -1.67 1.12
C ILE A 284 -7.21 -1.93 -0.05
N ALA A 285 -7.68 -2.14 -1.28
CA ALA A 285 -6.82 -2.30 -2.45
C ALA A 285 -6.03 -1.02 -2.76
N ARG A 286 -6.67 0.16 -2.70
CA ARG A 286 -6.01 1.45 -2.94
C ARG A 286 -4.72 1.62 -2.13
N LEU A 287 -4.72 1.25 -0.85
CA LEU A 287 -3.53 1.29 0.00
C LEU A 287 -2.38 0.42 -0.52
N GLY A 288 -2.71 -0.78 -1.00
CA GLY A 288 -1.72 -1.72 -1.52
C GLY A 288 -1.18 -1.27 -2.87
N ILE A 289 -2.07 -0.82 -3.76
CA ILE A 289 -1.74 -0.25 -5.06
C ILE A 289 -0.80 0.95 -4.91
N GLU A 290 -1.10 1.88 -3.99
CA GLU A 290 -0.24 3.04 -3.70
C GLU A 290 1.17 2.61 -3.28
N ARG A 291 1.28 1.62 -2.38
CA ARG A 291 2.57 1.12 -1.90
C ARG A 291 3.37 0.37 -2.97
N VAL A 292 2.72 -0.51 -3.74
CA VAL A 292 3.37 -1.30 -4.79
C VAL A 292 3.79 -0.40 -5.95
N SER A 293 2.99 0.61 -6.28
CA SER A 293 3.31 1.65 -7.27
C SER A 293 4.56 2.44 -6.90
N MET A 294 4.75 2.77 -5.61
CA MET A 294 5.96 3.47 -5.15
C MET A 294 7.22 2.60 -5.21
N LYS A 295 7.07 1.27 -5.17
CA LYS A 295 8.18 0.31 -5.16
C LYS A 295 8.48 -0.26 -6.55
N THR A 296 7.51 -0.23 -7.47
CA THR A 296 7.56 -0.94 -8.75
C THR A 296 6.82 -0.19 -9.85
N ASP A 297 7.35 -0.24 -11.07
CA ASP A 297 6.76 0.39 -12.26
C ASP A 297 5.73 -0.52 -12.95
N LEU A 298 5.06 -1.36 -12.16
CA LEU A 298 4.09 -2.34 -12.61
C LEU A 298 2.80 -1.65 -13.11
N ILE A 299 2.43 -0.53 -12.48
CA ILE A 299 1.21 0.22 -12.70
C ILE A 299 1.53 1.46 -13.55
N PRO A 300 0.90 1.65 -14.72
CA PRO A 300 1.16 2.81 -15.57
C PRO A 300 0.94 4.15 -14.84
N PRO A 301 1.75 5.19 -15.13
CA PRO A 301 1.69 6.48 -14.45
C PRO A 301 0.30 7.14 -14.46
N GLU A 302 -0.47 6.99 -15.53
CA GLU A 302 -1.80 7.59 -15.70
C GLU A 302 -2.83 6.98 -14.74
N ARG A 303 -2.78 5.65 -14.59
CA ARG A 303 -3.65 4.90 -13.67
C ARG A 303 -3.27 5.17 -12.22
N MET A 304 -1.95 5.22 -11.96
CA MET A 304 -1.41 5.64 -10.68
C MET A 304 -1.89 7.04 -10.30
N LYS A 305 -1.86 7.98 -11.25
CA LYS A 305 -2.33 9.35 -11.06
C LYS A 305 -3.78 9.39 -10.58
N ARG A 306 -4.67 8.67 -11.26
CA ARG A 306 -6.09 8.58 -10.87
C ARG A 306 -6.28 8.00 -9.47
N ILE A 307 -5.59 6.92 -9.13
CA ILE A 307 -5.68 6.29 -7.80
C ILE A 307 -5.14 7.20 -6.70
N LEU A 308 -4.01 7.87 -6.95
CA LEU A 308 -3.43 8.81 -5.99
C LEU A 308 -4.37 9.99 -5.76
N ILE A 309 -4.99 10.51 -6.82
CA ILE A 309 -6.01 11.57 -6.72
C ILE A 309 -7.21 11.10 -5.92
N GLU A 310 -7.78 9.93 -6.22
CA GLU A 310 -8.94 9.39 -5.49
C GLU A 310 -8.60 9.07 -4.03
N SER A 311 -7.43 8.49 -3.76
CA SER A 311 -6.93 8.23 -2.40
C SER A 311 -6.76 9.55 -1.62
N ALA A 312 -6.16 10.56 -2.25
CA ALA A 312 -6.02 11.88 -1.66
C ALA A 312 -7.38 12.55 -1.41
N ARG A 313 -8.30 12.48 -2.37
CA ARG A 313 -9.67 13.02 -2.25
C ARG A 313 -10.39 12.44 -1.05
N VAL A 314 -10.49 11.11 -0.98
CA VAL A 314 -11.16 10.42 0.14
C VAL A 314 -10.48 10.77 1.46
N ARG A 315 -9.15 10.73 1.51
CA ARG A 315 -8.39 11.06 2.72
C ARG A 315 -8.67 12.48 3.21
N LEU A 316 -8.50 13.48 2.34
CA LEU A 316 -8.59 14.90 2.71
C LEU A 316 -10.01 15.29 3.14
N LEU A 317 -11.03 14.72 2.47
CA LEU A 317 -12.43 14.94 2.81
C LEU A 317 -12.83 14.25 4.13
N ALA A 318 -12.22 13.11 4.45
CA ALA A 318 -12.48 12.38 5.68
C ALA A 318 -11.71 12.91 6.91
N GLU A 319 -10.74 13.84 6.73
CA GLU A 319 -10.07 14.45 7.87
C GLU A 319 -11.03 15.30 8.69
N THR A 320 -10.85 15.26 10.01
CA THR A 320 -11.67 16.00 10.98
C THR A 320 -10.82 17.11 11.59
N PHE A 321 -11.38 18.32 11.64
CA PHE A 321 -10.72 19.48 12.24
C PHE A 321 -11.65 20.23 13.17
N THR A 322 -11.06 20.96 14.11
CA THR A 322 -11.78 21.90 14.95
C THR A 322 -11.88 23.25 14.23
N PHE A 323 -13.11 23.64 13.92
CA PHE A 323 -13.43 24.92 13.31
C PHE A 323 -13.81 25.93 14.38
N VAL A 324 -13.23 27.13 14.33
CA VAL A 324 -13.46 28.20 15.32
C VAL A 324 -13.78 29.52 14.64
N CYS A 325 -14.81 30.23 15.10
CA CYS A 325 -15.08 31.57 14.60
C CYS A 325 -14.05 32.56 15.14
N THR A 326 -13.31 33.23 14.26
CA THR A 326 -12.29 34.23 14.66
C THR A 326 -12.83 35.66 14.81
N ASN A 327 -14.14 35.85 14.55
CA ASN A 327 -14.83 37.12 14.74
C ASN A 327 -15.43 37.22 16.16
N CYS A 328 -16.43 36.38 16.47
CA CYS A 328 -17.09 36.40 17.77
C CYS A 328 -16.44 35.47 18.81
N TRP A 329 -15.55 34.57 18.37
CA TRP A 329 -14.95 33.51 19.22
C TRP A 329 -15.96 32.64 19.94
N GLY A 330 -17.24 32.66 19.55
CA GLY A 330 -18.31 31.95 20.25
C GLY A 330 -18.64 30.58 19.67
N TYR A 331 -18.13 30.23 18.49
CA TYR A 331 -18.39 28.96 17.82
C TYR A 331 -17.11 28.15 17.74
N VAL A 332 -17.18 26.91 18.21
CA VAL A 332 -16.16 25.86 18.12
C VAL A 332 -16.90 24.57 17.85
N GLU A 333 -16.51 23.84 16.81
CA GLU A 333 -17.06 22.54 16.50
C GLU A 333 -16.04 21.70 15.73
N MET A 334 -15.93 20.44 16.10
CA MET A 334 -15.11 19.45 15.41
C MET A 334 -15.94 18.74 14.34
N VAL A 335 -15.60 18.97 13.07
CA VAL A 335 -16.39 18.48 11.93
C VAL A 335 -15.47 17.86 10.87
N PRO A 336 -15.87 16.76 10.21
CA PRO A 336 -15.18 16.25 9.02
C PRO A 336 -15.24 17.26 7.87
N VAL A 337 -14.17 17.39 7.08
CA VAL A 337 -14.11 18.35 5.97
C VAL A 337 -15.25 18.11 4.95
N LYS A 338 -15.62 16.85 4.69
CA LYS A 338 -16.73 16.50 3.80
C LYS A 338 -18.07 17.12 4.21
N ASP A 339 -18.31 17.28 5.51
CA ASP A 339 -19.58 17.74 6.07
C ASP A 339 -19.61 19.27 6.21
N LEU A 340 -18.48 19.94 5.95
CA LEU A 340 -18.39 21.40 5.90
C LEU A 340 -19.18 21.96 4.70
N PRO A 341 -20.00 23.01 4.88
CA PRO A 341 -20.66 23.71 3.77
C PRO A 341 -19.65 24.33 2.80
N GLU A 342 -20.02 24.49 1.53
CA GLU A 342 -19.16 25.12 0.50
C GLU A 342 -18.66 26.51 0.91
N ARG A 343 -19.52 27.29 1.58
CA ARG A 343 -19.17 28.57 2.21
C ARG A 343 -19.50 28.51 3.69
N PRO A 344 -18.55 28.11 4.55
CA PRO A 344 -18.81 27.98 5.97
C PRO A 344 -18.97 29.36 6.62
N VAL A 345 -20.04 29.52 7.40
CA VAL A 345 -20.33 30.73 8.18
C VAL A 345 -20.57 30.36 9.64
N CYS A 346 -20.30 31.30 10.53
CA CYS A 346 -20.51 31.10 11.95
C CYS A 346 -22.01 31.07 12.27
N PRO A 347 -22.55 29.99 12.86
CA PRO A 347 -23.98 29.92 13.19
C PRO A 347 -24.40 30.91 14.28
N LYS A 348 -23.46 31.46 15.07
CA LYS A 348 -23.76 32.43 16.13
C LYS A 348 -23.75 33.90 15.67
N CYS A 349 -22.91 34.26 14.69
CA CYS A 349 -22.75 35.67 14.29
C CYS A 349 -22.77 35.92 12.78
N GLY A 350 -22.96 34.88 11.95
CA GLY A 350 -23.01 34.98 10.50
C GLY A 350 -21.66 35.27 9.80
N SER A 351 -20.57 35.45 10.56
CA SER A 351 -19.26 35.73 9.96
C SER A 351 -18.68 34.53 9.22
N ASP A 352 -18.12 34.77 8.05
CA ASP A 352 -17.35 33.84 7.22
C ASP A 352 -15.91 33.60 7.72
N ARG A 353 -15.50 34.27 8.81
CA ARG A 353 -14.14 34.16 9.37
C ARG A 353 -13.97 32.93 10.24
N ILE A 354 -14.10 31.75 9.64
CA ILE A 354 -13.95 30.45 10.30
C ILE A 354 -12.51 29.95 10.15
N GLY A 355 -11.80 29.86 11.28
CA GLY A 355 -10.46 29.28 11.35
C GLY A 355 -10.51 27.77 11.51
N LEU A 356 -9.54 27.07 10.90
CA LEU A 356 -9.33 25.63 11.01
C LEU A 356 -8.11 25.35 11.89
N LEU A 357 -8.26 24.43 12.86
CA LEU A 357 -7.22 23.99 13.77
C LEU A 357 -7.16 22.46 13.87
N GLN A 358 -5.94 21.93 14.01
CA GLN A 358 -5.66 20.49 14.16
C GLN A 358 -5.37 20.17 15.63
N VAL A 359 -6.35 20.40 16.48
CA VAL A 359 -6.33 20.09 17.92
C VAL A 359 -7.75 19.79 18.36
N GLU A 360 -7.91 18.98 19.41
CA GLU A 360 -9.19 18.74 20.09
C GLU A 360 -9.88 20.03 20.55
N GLU A 361 -11.22 20.00 20.66
CA GLU A 361 -12.03 21.15 21.08
C GLU A 361 -11.59 21.70 22.44
N ASP A 362 -11.29 20.82 23.41
CA ASP A 362 -10.85 21.19 24.76
C ASP A 362 -9.60 22.08 24.76
N LYS A 363 -8.74 21.93 23.76
CA LYS A 363 -7.52 22.77 23.62
C LYS A 363 -7.82 24.14 23.02
N VAL A 364 -9.00 24.32 22.42
CA VAL A 364 -9.47 25.56 21.81
C VAL A 364 -10.39 26.34 22.77
N LEU A 365 -11.11 25.66 23.66
CA LEU A 365 -11.99 26.31 24.66
C LEU A 365 -11.33 27.46 25.43
N PRO A 366 -10.05 27.37 25.90
CA PRO A 366 -9.41 28.49 26.59
C PRO A 366 -9.27 29.75 25.73
N LEU A 367 -9.20 29.64 24.39
CA LEU A 367 -9.16 30.78 23.49
C LEU A 367 -10.52 31.50 23.42
N VAL A 368 -11.60 30.74 23.52
CA VAL A 368 -12.98 31.23 23.52
C VAL A 368 -13.31 31.90 24.84
N GLU A 369 -12.94 31.27 25.95
CA GLU A 369 -13.24 31.73 27.31
C GLU A 369 -12.47 33.00 27.68
N LYS A 370 -11.17 33.03 27.39
CA LYS A 370 -10.29 34.13 27.82
C LYS A 370 -10.48 35.43 27.04
N ARG A 371 -11.23 35.44 25.92
CA ARG A 371 -11.58 36.63 25.10
C ARG A 371 -10.56 37.79 25.03
N GLY A 372 -9.25 37.49 24.97
CA GLY A 372 -8.19 38.52 24.91
C GLY A 372 -7.41 38.81 26.19
N GLU A 373 -7.61 38.05 27.26
CA GLU A 373 -6.73 38.03 28.44
C GLU A 373 -5.33 37.46 28.12
N ARG A 374 -4.44 37.38 29.12
CA ARG A 374 -3.05 36.90 28.94
C ARG A 374 -3.02 35.46 28.45
N LEU A 375 -2.89 35.31 27.13
CA LEU A 375 -2.72 34.02 26.46
C LEU A 375 -1.32 33.46 26.72
N THR A 376 -1.26 32.15 26.96
CA THR A 376 -0.02 31.37 26.99
C THR A 376 0.65 31.36 25.61
N LYS A 377 1.94 30.97 25.55
CA LYS A 377 2.67 30.86 24.28
C LYS A 377 1.99 29.91 23.28
N GLN A 378 1.40 28.82 23.78
CA GLN A 378 0.69 27.84 22.95
C GLN A 378 -0.65 28.39 22.44
N GLU A 379 -1.42 29.05 23.30
CA GLU A 379 -2.68 29.71 22.94
C GLU A 379 -2.46 30.81 21.89
N ARG A 380 -1.42 31.65 22.03
CA ARG A 380 -1.09 32.67 21.02
C ARG A 380 -0.83 32.05 19.65
N ARG A 381 -0.07 30.96 19.60
CA ARG A 381 0.19 30.22 18.35
C ARG A 381 -1.08 29.68 17.72
N LEU A 382 -1.99 29.12 18.52
CA LEU A 382 -3.29 28.63 18.04
C LEU A 382 -4.16 29.78 17.51
N LYS A 383 -4.23 30.90 18.24
CA LYS A 383 -4.95 32.11 17.80
C LYS A 383 -4.41 32.64 16.47
N GLU A 384 -3.09 32.76 16.33
CA GLU A 384 -2.45 33.17 15.08
C GLU A 384 -2.75 32.21 13.93
N LYS A 385 -2.69 30.90 14.18
CA LYS A 385 -3.01 29.88 13.17
C LYS A 385 -4.47 29.99 12.74
N ALA A 386 -5.41 30.10 13.69
CA ALA A 386 -6.84 30.26 13.40
C ALA A 386 -7.11 31.51 12.57
N LEU A 387 -6.48 32.64 12.90
CA LEU A 387 -6.64 33.89 12.14
C LEU A 387 -6.10 33.76 10.69
N LYS A 388 -5.01 33.03 10.49
CA LYS A 388 -4.45 32.80 9.15
C LYS A 388 -5.35 31.86 8.33
N THR A 389 -5.79 30.74 8.89
CA THR A 389 -6.67 29.80 8.20
C THR A 389 -8.04 30.40 7.94
N ALA A 390 -8.55 31.27 8.82
CA ALA A 390 -9.82 31.98 8.61
C ALA A 390 -9.80 32.90 7.39
N LYS A 391 -8.67 33.55 7.08
CA LYS A 391 -8.55 34.39 5.87
C LYS A 391 -8.66 33.55 4.61
N LEU A 392 -8.01 32.39 4.59
CA LEU A 392 -8.05 31.43 3.51
C LEU A 392 -9.47 30.89 3.28
N ILE A 393 -10.13 30.46 4.35
CA ILE A 393 -11.48 29.89 4.31
C ILE A 393 -12.53 30.95 3.93
N SER A 394 -12.44 32.18 4.43
CA SER A 394 -13.31 33.28 3.98
C SER A 394 -13.18 33.54 2.48
N LYS A 395 -11.97 33.40 1.91
CA LYS A 395 -11.73 33.64 0.47
C LYS A 395 -12.13 32.46 -0.43
N TYR A 396 -11.80 31.23 -0.07
CA TYR A 396 -11.95 30.05 -0.94
C TYR A 396 -12.96 29.01 -0.42
N GLY A 397 -13.61 29.28 0.71
CA GLY A 397 -14.63 28.40 1.29
C GLY A 397 -14.09 27.03 1.71
N LYS A 398 -14.89 25.99 1.47
CA LYS A 398 -14.55 24.59 1.74
C LYS A 398 -13.27 24.13 1.03
N LEU A 399 -12.99 24.66 -0.16
CA LEU A 399 -11.78 24.34 -0.92
C LEU A 399 -10.51 24.60 -0.10
N ALA A 400 -10.48 25.70 0.67
CA ALA A 400 -9.36 25.99 1.58
C ALA A 400 -9.24 24.98 2.72
N ALA A 401 -10.34 24.49 3.26
CA ALA A 401 -10.33 23.45 4.29
C ALA A 401 -9.73 22.13 3.75
N ILE A 402 -10.06 21.77 2.50
CA ILE A 402 -9.51 20.60 1.82
C ILE A 402 -7.99 20.75 1.61
N ALA A 403 -7.53 21.91 1.14
CA ALA A 403 -6.09 22.18 0.98
C ALA A 403 -5.35 22.12 2.33
N LEU A 404 -5.93 22.73 3.38
CA LEU A 404 -5.37 22.72 4.74
C LEU A 404 -5.35 21.33 5.39
N ALA A 405 -6.14 20.39 4.89
CA ALA A 405 -6.08 18.98 5.30
C ALA A 405 -4.83 18.24 4.79
N GLY A 406 -4.08 18.86 3.86
CA GLY A 406 -2.85 18.31 3.33
C GLY A 406 -1.78 18.12 4.42
N ARG A 407 -1.09 16.98 4.35
CA ARG A 407 -0.07 16.59 5.32
C ARG A 407 1.12 17.55 5.27
N LYS A 408 1.39 18.19 6.41
CA LYS A 408 2.55 19.08 6.62
C LYS A 408 2.56 20.29 5.68
N LEU A 409 1.42 20.67 5.11
CA LEU A 409 1.31 21.89 4.34
C LEU A 409 1.26 23.10 5.26
N THR A 410 1.93 24.17 4.86
CA THR A 410 1.81 25.48 5.50
C THR A 410 0.65 26.27 4.89
N VAL A 411 0.20 27.31 5.59
CA VAL A 411 -0.81 28.26 5.08
C VAL A 411 -0.38 28.82 3.71
N SER A 412 0.90 29.16 3.55
CA SER A 412 1.45 29.66 2.28
C SER A 412 1.45 28.61 1.17
N ASP A 413 1.69 27.33 1.49
CA ASP A 413 1.59 26.25 0.49
C ASP A 413 0.14 26.14 -0.01
N CYS A 414 -0.83 26.25 0.91
CA CYS A 414 -2.25 26.20 0.58
C CYS A 414 -2.70 27.42 -0.24
N GLU A 415 -2.25 28.63 0.13
CA GLU A 415 -2.52 29.85 -0.65
C GLU A 415 -2.03 29.73 -2.10
N ARG A 416 -0.84 29.15 -2.32
CA ARG A 416 -0.31 28.92 -3.66
C ARG A 416 -1.20 27.95 -4.46
N ILE A 417 -1.54 26.79 -3.88
CA ILE A 417 -2.41 25.80 -4.53
C ILE A 417 -3.75 26.44 -4.94
N LEU A 418 -4.39 27.15 -4.02
CA LEU A 418 -5.70 27.79 -4.23
C LEU A 418 -5.64 28.99 -5.19
N SER A 419 -4.47 29.58 -5.39
CA SER A 419 -4.26 30.61 -6.41
C SER A 419 -4.07 30.03 -7.81
N GLU A 420 -3.55 28.80 -7.91
CA GLU A 420 -3.36 28.10 -9.18
C GLU A 420 -4.64 27.40 -9.64
N GLU A 421 -5.39 26.79 -8.72
CA GLU A 421 -6.63 26.06 -9.00
C GLU A 421 -7.66 26.36 -7.90
N ASN A 422 -8.78 26.97 -8.29
CA ASN A 422 -9.83 27.46 -7.39
C ASN A 422 -11.15 26.66 -7.51
N GLU A 423 -11.12 25.51 -8.18
CA GLU A 423 -12.23 24.59 -8.31
C GLU A 423 -11.85 23.21 -7.79
N LEU A 424 -12.85 22.41 -7.40
CA LEU A 424 -12.63 21.05 -6.93
C LEU A 424 -12.42 20.11 -8.12
N SER A 425 -11.21 20.11 -8.67
CA SER A 425 -10.82 19.32 -9.84
C SER A 425 -9.77 18.27 -9.52
N ASP A 426 -9.56 17.31 -10.42
CA ASP A 426 -8.45 16.34 -10.31
C ASP A 426 -7.09 17.06 -10.20
N ARG A 427 -6.92 18.16 -10.94
CA ARG A 427 -5.73 19.03 -10.87
C ARG A 427 -5.52 19.65 -9.50
N PHE A 428 -6.59 20.03 -8.80
CA PHE A 428 -6.48 20.54 -7.43
C PHE A 428 -5.87 19.50 -6.47
N PHE A 429 -6.32 18.25 -6.56
CA PHE A 429 -5.75 17.16 -5.76
C PHE A 429 -4.29 16.84 -6.14
N GLU A 430 -3.95 16.91 -7.42
CA GLU A 430 -2.56 16.76 -7.90
C GLU A 430 -1.62 17.80 -7.26
N LEU A 431 -2.03 19.07 -7.24
CA LEU A 431 -1.26 20.15 -6.64
C LEU A 431 -1.03 19.94 -5.13
N ILE A 432 -2.03 19.39 -4.42
CA ILE A 432 -1.89 19.02 -3.00
C ILE A 432 -0.87 17.90 -2.84
N ILE A 433 -0.97 16.82 -3.62
CA ILE A 433 -0.04 15.68 -3.56
C ILE A 433 1.40 16.14 -3.83
N GLU A 434 1.60 17.00 -4.83
CA GLU A 434 2.92 17.54 -5.14
C GLU A 434 3.45 18.44 -4.01
N ALA A 435 2.59 19.27 -3.42
CA ALA A 435 2.95 20.10 -2.28
C ALA A 435 3.32 19.26 -1.05
N GLU A 436 2.60 18.17 -0.76
CA GLU A 436 2.91 17.23 0.33
C GLU A 436 4.30 16.58 0.11
N ARG A 437 4.58 16.17 -1.14
CA ARG A 437 5.90 15.63 -1.53
C ARG A 437 7.02 16.65 -1.30
N ASN A 438 6.80 17.91 -1.65
CA ASN A 438 7.78 18.98 -1.46
C ASN A 438 7.94 19.34 0.03
N ALA A 439 6.86 19.35 0.81
CA ALA A 439 6.90 19.55 2.25
C ALA A 439 7.70 18.46 2.97
N LEU A 440 7.63 17.19 2.51
CA LEU A 440 8.45 16.10 3.04
C LEU A 440 9.96 16.33 2.80
N LYS A 441 10.35 16.90 1.65
CA LYS A 441 11.76 17.19 1.35
C LYS A 441 12.37 18.22 2.29
N ARG A 442 11.59 19.23 2.74
CA ARG A 442 12.05 20.29 3.67
C ARG A 442 12.54 19.78 5.02
N ARG A 443 12.27 18.50 5.37
CA ARG A 443 12.70 17.89 6.64
C ARG A 443 14.12 17.29 6.57
N PHE A 444 14.64 17.07 5.37
CA PHE A 444 15.94 16.42 5.15
C PHE A 444 17.05 17.42 4.78
N TRP A 445 16.75 18.72 4.81
CA TRP A 445 17.66 19.82 4.48
C TRP A 445 17.63 20.89 5.56
#